data_AF-A0A7C4AXF4-F1
#
_entry.id   AF-A0A7C4AXF4-F1
#
_cell.length_a   1.000
_cell.length_b   1.000
_cell.length_c   1.000
_cell.angle_alpha   90.00
_cell.angle_beta   90.00
_cell.angle_gamma   90.00
#
_symmetry.space_group_name_H-M   'P 1'
#
loop_
_entity.id
_entity.type
_entity.pdbx_description
1 polymer ?
#
loop_
_entity_poly.entity_id
_entity_poly.type
_entity_poly.pdbx_seq_one_letter_code
_entity_poly.pdbx_strand_id
1 'polypeptide(L)'
;GETLASRLGTSFDEIRPQLDAEIPELGMRLFLSRYPAIWTRSVDIAVRKRRSKPWTQPLFLDRGTLTPLASSFLGNVLRIGSSAFVIGEMGTAKTSQVETYIPEIGPYNRIVAFQDTEELHIEDFVSHGYKLANVRVSDPEQLEKQVTAFLRGGSSYWLITEVRAAEAVRAALGAAARQGSQPVVASFHARSKTEMFDLIVHIMGLHQATFKYIDFIISTARFSTPRGTIRRIVEISEVLKEWKDEPRYSEMFVDDRRQDRLVSSKLLSGPRELIKRLDSRDLSKLDMKEVVKRVTFLPPERGGSQLIPALCKRLAIDEEDFLAAILTEAKMKSELLLLASKSGDPSYLELPFVSRAYNAYFYLLKQNAPNYSKVLEEWLSWLRKT
;
A
#
# COMPACT_ATOMS: atom_id res chain seq x y z
N GLY A 1 12.25 -33.96 0.78
CA GLY A 1 11.08 -33.76 1.65
C GLY A 1 11.44 -34.05 3.09
N GLU A 2 11.66 -35.31 3.44
CA GLU A 2 11.95 -35.76 4.81
C GLU A 2 13.11 -35.02 5.49
N THR A 3 14.25 -34.85 4.82
CA THR A 3 15.39 -34.09 5.37
C THR A 3 15.05 -32.62 5.66
N LEU A 4 14.23 -31.99 4.81
CA LEU A 4 13.79 -30.61 5.02
C LEU A 4 12.84 -30.53 6.23
N ALA A 5 11.87 -31.45 6.31
CA ALA A 5 10.94 -31.52 7.44
C ALA A 5 11.69 -31.68 8.76
N SER A 6 12.66 -32.61 8.81
CA SER A 6 13.51 -32.84 9.98
C SER A 6 14.28 -31.59 10.40
N ARG A 7 14.87 -30.84 9.46
CA ARG A 7 15.55 -29.56 9.76
C ARG A 7 14.61 -28.50 10.31
N LEU A 8 13.36 -28.50 9.88
CA LEU A 8 12.31 -27.58 10.34
C LEU A 8 11.62 -28.06 11.62
N GLY A 9 12.07 -29.16 12.22
CA GLY A 9 11.45 -29.71 13.44
C GLY A 9 10.05 -30.27 13.22
N THR A 10 9.71 -30.65 11.99
CA THR A 10 8.42 -31.26 11.62
C THR A 10 8.63 -32.58 10.89
N SER A 11 7.56 -33.24 10.45
CA SER A 11 7.64 -34.50 9.71
C SER A 11 6.96 -34.41 8.35
N PHE A 12 7.43 -35.23 7.41
CA PHE A 12 6.88 -35.35 6.07
C PHE A 12 7.00 -36.81 5.62
N ASP A 13 5.98 -37.59 5.92
CA ASP A 13 5.94 -39.04 5.81
C ASP A 13 4.54 -39.48 5.34
N GLU A 14 4.22 -40.77 5.37
CA GLU A 14 2.92 -41.28 4.90
C GLU A 14 1.77 -40.97 5.89
N ILE A 15 2.08 -40.63 7.14
CA ILE A 15 1.11 -40.21 8.16
C ILE A 15 0.84 -38.70 8.02
N ARG A 16 1.88 -37.92 7.72
CA ARG A 16 1.82 -36.48 7.41
C ARG A 16 2.34 -36.22 5.99
N PRO A 17 1.52 -36.52 4.97
CA PRO A 17 1.94 -36.48 3.57
C PRO A 17 1.99 -35.08 2.96
N GLN A 18 1.76 -34.02 3.74
CA GLN A 18 1.82 -32.63 3.30
C GLN A 18 2.75 -31.85 4.23
N LEU A 19 3.60 -31.01 3.64
CA LEU A 19 4.50 -30.11 4.36
C LEU A 19 4.40 -28.71 3.76
N ASP A 20 3.96 -27.75 4.55
CA ASP A 20 4.10 -26.33 4.27
C ASP A 20 5.29 -25.80 5.08
N ALA A 21 6.28 -25.25 4.39
CA ALA A 21 7.59 -24.93 4.94
C ALA A 21 8.05 -23.55 4.48
N GLU A 22 8.56 -22.75 5.41
CA GLU A 22 9.21 -21.48 5.13
C GLU A 22 10.72 -21.63 5.34
N ILE A 23 11.50 -21.04 4.42
CA ILE A 23 12.96 -20.93 4.52
C ILE A 23 13.27 -19.44 4.48
N PRO A 24 13.23 -18.75 5.64
CA PRO A 24 13.38 -17.30 5.72
C PRO A 24 14.68 -16.79 5.09
N GLU A 25 15.79 -17.50 5.28
CA GLU A 25 17.12 -17.13 4.79
C GLU A 25 17.18 -17.07 3.27
N LEU A 26 16.34 -17.86 2.59
CA LEU A 26 16.22 -17.87 1.13
C LEU A 26 14.99 -17.10 0.63
N GLY A 27 14.16 -16.58 1.54
CA GLY A 27 12.88 -15.96 1.23
C GLY A 27 11.95 -16.88 0.45
N MET A 28 11.96 -18.18 0.75
CA MET A 28 11.17 -19.18 0.01
C MET A 28 10.11 -19.81 0.89
N ARG A 29 8.92 -20.04 0.33
CA ARG A 29 7.89 -20.94 0.86
C ARG A 29 7.74 -22.13 -0.06
N LEU A 30 7.67 -23.30 0.54
CA LEU A 30 7.61 -24.60 -0.12
C LEU A 30 6.37 -25.32 0.37
N PHE A 31 5.54 -25.76 -0.57
CA PHE A 31 4.51 -26.75 -0.29
C PHE A 31 4.93 -28.07 -0.93
N LEU A 32 4.98 -29.13 -0.13
CA LEU A 32 5.28 -30.48 -0.59
C LEU A 32 4.07 -31.37 -0.32
N SER A 33 3.77 -32.27 -1.25
CA SER A 33 2.79 -33.33 -1.05
C SER A 33 3.31 -34.66 -1.56
N ARG A 34 3.00 -35.76 -0.86
CA ARG A 34 3.38 -37.14 -1.22
C ARG A 34 2.21 -38.10 -0.99
N TYR A 35 2.43 -39.38 -1.30
CA TYR A 35 1.50 -40.45 -0.93
C TYR A 35 1.30 -40.50 0.61
N PRO A 36 0.05 -40.68 1.11
CA PRO A 36 -1.20 -40.93 0.37
C PRO A 36 -2.01 -39.71 -0.09
N ALA A 37 -1.57 -38.47 0.16
CA ALA A 37 -2.30 -37.26 -0.27
C ALA A 37 -2.31 -37.09 -1.81
N ILE A 38 -1.29 -37.63 -2.49
CA ILE A 38 -1.23 -37.75 -3.95
C ILE A 38 -0.91 -39.18 -4.37
N TRP A 39 -1.07 -39.51 -5.66
CA TRP A 39 -0.88 -40.86 -6.18
C TRP A 39 0.51 -41.44 -5.87
N THR A 40 0.56 -42.76 -5.67
CA THR A 40 1.76 -43.52 -5.34
C THR A 40 2.92 -43.20 -6.30
N ARG A 41 4.15 -43.10 -5.76
CA ARG A 41 5.41 -42.83 -6.47
C ARG A 41 5.60 -41.41 -7.02
N SER A 42 4.82 -40.44 -6.55
CA SER A 42 5.02 -39.02 -6.89
C SER A 42 5.24 -38.16 -5.63
N VAL A 43 5.97 -37.06 -5.80
CA VAL A 43 6.09 -35.97 -4.84
C VAL A 43 5.79 -34.69 -5.62
N ASP A 44 4.78 -33.95 -5.20
CA ASP A 44 4.47 -32.63 -5.73
C ASP A 44 5.19 -31.56 -4.92
N ILE A 45 5.68 -30.52 -5.61
CA ILE A 45 6.37 -29.39 -5.00
C ILE A 45 5.93 -28.08 -5.64
N ALA A 46 5.47 -27.15 -4.81
CA ALA A 46 5.25 -25.77 -5.20
C ALA A 46 6.24 -24.86 -4.44
N VAL A 47 7.08 -24.16 -5.19
CA VAL A 47 8.05 -23.19 -4.65
C VAL A 47 7.57 -21.77 -4.92
N ARG A 48 7.44 -20.96 -3.88
CA ARG A 48 7.18 -19.53 -3.96
C ARG A 48 8.39 -18.79 -3.42
N LYS A 49 9.04 -18.00 -4.28
CA LYS A 49 10.17 -17.16 -3.88
C LYS A 49 9.73 -15.71 -3.77
N ARG A 50 9.99 -15.13 -2.60
CA ARG A 50 9.83 -13.71 -2.34
C ARG A 50 10.96 -12.93 -3.01
N ARG A 51 10.73 -11.65 -3.33
CA ARG A 51 11.82 -10.75 -3.67
C ARG A 51 12.79 -10.67 -2.48
N SER A 52 14.09 -10.55 -2.74
CA SER A 52 15.12 -10.45 -1.70
C SER A 52 15.37 -9.03 -1.18
N LYS A 53 14.69 -8.04 -1.76
CA LYS A 53 14.82 -6.62 -1.39
C LYS A 53 13.43 -6.03 -1.11
N PRO A 54 13.31 -5.11 -0.16
CA PRO A 54 12.06 -4.43 0.17
C PRO A 54 11.45 -3.66 -0.99
N TRP A 55 10.13 -3.74 -1.14
CA TRP A 55 9.39 -2.92 -2.08
C TRP A 55 9.30 -1.46 -1.62
N THR A 56 9.42 -0.54 -2.57
CA THR A 56 9.25 0.90 -2.36
C THR A 56 8.25 1.44 -3.39
N GLN A 57 7.60 2.56 -3.08
CA GLN A 57 6.72 3.25 -4.02
C GLN A 57 7.44 3.64 -5.33
N PRO A 58 8.69 4.17 -5.33
CA PRO A 58 9.43 4.44 -6.57
C PRO A 58 9.62 3.22 -7.48
N LEU A 59 9.81 2.01 -6.94
CA LEU A 59 9.84 0.77 -7.75
C LEU A 59 8.48 0.48 -8.41
N PHE A 60 7.37 0.85 -7.76
CA PHE A 60 6.03 0.73 -8.33
C PHE A 60 5.81 1.77 -9.44
N LEU A 61 6.41 2.96 -9.34
CA LEU A 61 6.39 3.97 -10.40
C LEU A 61 7.15 3.51 -11.65
N ASP A 62 8.36 2.95 -11.45
CA ASP A 62 9.18 2.38 -12.52
C ASP A 62 8.42 1.27 -13.27
N ARG A 63 7.78 0.38 -12.52
CA ARG A 63 6.98 -0.71 -13.07
C ARG A 63 5.66 -0.29 -13.70
N GLY A 64 5.23 0.95 -13.49
CA GLY A 64 3.94 1.44 -13.97
C GLY A 64 2.73 1.00 -13.17
N THR A 65 2.94 0.44 -11.97
CA THR A 65 1.85 0.08 -11.06
C THR A 65 1.14 1.31 -10.52
N LEU A 66 1.90 2.39 -10.32
CA LEU A 66 1.43 3.68 -9.81
C LEU A 66 1.98 4.83 -10.66
N THR A 67 1.28 5.97 -10.60
CA THR A 67 1.79 7.26 -11.06
C THR A 67 2.29 8.08 -9.86
N PRO A 68 3.19 9.06 -10.05
CA PRO A 68 3.67 9.89 -8.96
C PRO A 68 2.53 10.58 -8.20
N LEU A 69 1.50 11.04 -8.91
CA LEU A 69 0.31 11.63 -8.31
C LEU A 69 -0.44 10.62 -7.42
N ALA A 70 -0.73 9.41 -7.91
CA ALA A 70 -1.43 8.40 -7.13
C ALA A 70 -0.62 7.92 -5.91
N SER A 71 0.70 7.75 -6.08
CA SER A 71 1.60 7.38 -4.99
C SER A 71 1.63 8.42 -3.88
N SER A 72 1.76 9.70 -4.24
CA SER A 72 1.76 10.81 -3.28
C SER A 72 0.40 11.03 -2.64
N PHE A 73 -0.69 10.87 -3.39
CA PHE A 73 -2.04 10.89 -2.83
C PHE A 73 -2.19 9.85 -1.72
N LEU A 74 -1.87 8.58 -2.01
CA LEU A 74 -1.97 7.48 -1.05
C LEU A 74 -1.09 7.71 0.19
N GLY A 75 0.16 8.12 -0.01
CA GLY A 75 1.07 8.42 1.11
C GLY A 75 0.52 9.52 2.03
N ASN A 76 -0.02 10.60 1.44
CA ASN A 76 -0.55 11.72 2.21
C ASN A 76 -1.84 11.37 2.95
N VAL A 77 -2.81 10.70 2.31
CA VAL A 77 -4.07 10.32 2.99
C VAL A 77 -3.85 9.34 4.14
N LEU A 78 -2.88 8.43 4.00
CA LEU A 78 -2.48 7.52 5.08
C LEU A 78 -1.85 8.30 6.25
N ARG A 79 -0.91 9.22 5.97
CA ARG A 79 -0.23 10.02 7.01
C ARG A 79 -1.17 10.92 7.82
N ILE A 80 -2.30 11.34 7.24
CA ILE A 80 -3.34 12.11 7.96
C ILE A 80 -4.40 11.24 8.65
N GLY A 81 -4.27 9.91 8.57
CA GLY A 81 -5.04 9.01 9.40
C GLY A 81 -6.00 8.06 8.71
N SER A 82 -6.02 8.04 7.37
CA SER A 82 -6.97 7.21 6.61
C SER A 82 -6.59 5.73 6.65
N SER A 83 -7.59 4.85 6.62
CA SER A 83 -7.38 3.40 6.53
C SER A 83 -7.68 2.87 5.13
N ALA A 84 -6.86 1.95 4.62
CA ALA A 84 -6.99 1.41 3.28
C ALA A 84 -7.03 -0.11 3.24
N PHE A 85 -7.82 -0.67 2.34
CA PHE A 85 -7.79 -2.11 2.03
C PHE A 85 -7.23 -2.31 0.63
N VAL A 86 -6.17 -3.11 0.52
CA VAL A 86 -5.58 -3.52 -0.75
C VAL A 86 -6.21 -4.84 -1.17
N ILE A 87 -6.97 -4.82 -2.25
CA ILE A 87 -7.68 -6.00 -2.77
C ILE A 87 -7.10 -6.49 -4.09
N GLY A 88 -7.41 -7.74 -4.43
CA GLY A 88 -7.00 -8.41 -5.65
C GLY A 88 -6.87 -9.92 -5.48
N GLU A 89 -6.74 -10.64 -6.60
CA GLU A 89 -6.50 -12.08 -6.59
C GLU A 89 -5.10 -12.45 -6.08
N MET A 90 -4.82 -13.75 -5.99
CA MET A 90 -3.47 -14.24 -5.71
C MET A 90 -2.45 -13.73 -6.75
N GLY A 91 -1.31 -13.23 -6.28
CA GLY A 91 -0.21 -12.81 -7.15
C GLY A 91 -0.37 -11.44 -7.83
N THR A 92 -1.33 -10.62 -7.42
CA THR A 92 -1.56 -9.25 -7.94
C THR A 92 -0.73 -8.15 -7.26
N ALA A 93 0.20 -8.51 -6.36
CA ALA A 93 1.05 -7.61 -5.57
C ALA A 93 0.38 -6.88 -4.39
N LYS A 94 -0.66 -7.47 -3.76
CA LYS A 94 -1.28 -6.93 -2.54
C LYS A 94 -0.28 -6.69 -1.40
N THR A 95 0.39 -7.73 -0.90
CA THR A 95 1.34 -7.58 0.21
C THR A 95 2.52 -6.70 -0.16
N SER A 96 2.98 -6.78 -1.42
CA SER A 96 4.03 -5.89 -1.92
C SER A 96 3.59 -4.42 -1.90
N GLN A 97 2.34 -4.11 -2.22
CA GLN A 97 1.78 -2.76 -2.11
C GLN A 97 1.73 -2.30 -0.64
N VAL A 98 1.31 -3.18 0.28
CA VAL A 98 1.33 -2.90 1.73
C VAL A 98 2.73 -2.54 2.20
N GLU A 99 3.74 -3.30 1.79
CA GLU A 99 5.15 -3.05 2.12
C GLU A 99 5.62 -1.67 1.69
N THR A 100 5.18 -1.19 0.50
CA THR A 100 5.61 0.12 -0.02
C THR A 100 5.22 1.30 0.86
N TYR A 101 4.26 1.13 1.79
CA TYR A 101 3.85 2.22 2.69
C TYR A 101 4.79 2.43 3.86
N ILE A 102 5.69 1.49 4.18
CA ILE A 102 6.62 1.66 5.30
C ILE A 102 7.51 2.91 5.09
N PRO A 103 8.16 3.11 3.93
CA PRO A 103 8.85 4.37 3.63
C PRO A 103 7.96 5.60 3.61
N GLU A 104 6.72 5.47 3.13
CA GLU A 104 5.76 6.58 3.04
C GLU A 104 5.30 7.07 4.41
N ILE A 105 5.17 6.16 5.38
CA ILE A 105 4.86 6.47 6.77
C ILE A 105 6.09 7.10 7.45
N GLY A 106 7.29 6.63 7.13
CA GLY A 106 8.55 7.19 7.60
C GLY A 106 9.01 6.68 8.97
N PRO A 107 10.28 6.91 9.33
CA PRO A 107 10.93 6.25 10.48
C PRO A 107 10.51 6.80 11.85
N TYR A 108 9.91 7.99 11.90
CA TYR A 108 9.51 8.63 13.16
C TYR A 108 8.20 8.08 13.73
N ASN A 109 7.40 7.43 12.89
CA ASN A 109 6.12 6.84 13.24
C ASN A 109 6.29 5.38 13.68
N ARG A 110 5.50 4.95 14.66
CA ARG A 110 5.46 3.54 15.06
C ARG A 110 4.64 2.75 14.06
N ILE A 111 5.21 1.66 13.54
CA ILE A 111 4.54 0.74 12.61
C ILE A 111 4.43 -0.62 13.29
N VAL A 112 3.26 -1.25 13.19
CA VAL A 112 3.01 -2.62 13.67
C VAL A 112 2.54 -3.45 12.49
N ALA A 113 3.34 -4.44 12.10
CA ALA A 113 2.99 -5.41 11.08
C ALA A 113 2.37 -6.65 11.74
N PHE A 114 1.22 -7.08 11.26
CA PHE A 114 0.57 -8.32 11.65
C PHE A 114 0.63 -9.30 10.48
N GLN A 115 1.27 -10.45 10.71
CA GLN A 115 1.55 -11.42 9.66
C GLN A 115 1.42 -12.87 10.15
N ASP A 116 0.87 -13.73 9.30
CA ASP A 116 0.89 -15.17 9.49
C ASP A 116 2.23 -15.78 9.03
N THR A 117 2.65 -15.40 7.82
CA THR A 117 3.93 -15.68 7.19
C THR A 117 4.75 -14.39 7.15
N GLU A 118 6.06 -14.47 7.40
CA GLU A 118 6.97 -13.32 7.34
C GLU A 118 7.22 -12.87 5.88
N GLU A 119 6.24 -12.16 5.31
CA GLU A 119 6.29 -11.64 3.93
C GLU A 119 6.93 -10.25 3.82
N LEU A 120 7.00 -9.46 4.90
CA LEU A 120 7.56 -8.11 4.86
C LEU A 120 9.04 -8.17 5.25
N HIS A 121 9.87 -7.32 4.64
CA HIS A 121 11.30 -7.25 4.91
C HIS A 121 11.59 -6.46 6.20
N ILE A 122 11.05 -6.93 7.34
CA ILE A 122 11.07 -6.20 8.61
C ILE A 122 12.49 -5.79 9.01
N GLU A 123 13.44 -6.73 9.00
CA GLU A 123 14.82 -6.49 9.41
C GLU A 123 15.53 -5.45 8.52
N ASP A 124 15.29 -5.49 7.21
CA ASP A 124 15.83 -4.49 6.28
C ASP A 124 15.31 -3.09 6.62
N PHE A 125 14.02 -2.93 6.94
CA PHE A 125 13.50 -1.63 7.38
C PHE A 125 14.07 -1.21 8.74
N VAL A 126 14.14 -2.11 9.73
CA VAL A 126 14.69 -1.78 11.06
C VAL A 126 16.16 -1.33 10.94
N SER A 127 16.97 -1.97 10.10
CA SER A 127 18.37 -1.58 9.86
C SER A 127 18.52 -0.19 9.24
N HIS A 128 17.46 0.33 8.59
CA HIS A 128 17.40 1.69 8.03
C HIS A 128 16.69 2.70 8.95
N GLY A 129 16.45 2.34 10.22
CA GLY A 129 15.97 3.26 11.26
C GLY A 129 14.45 3.34 11.41
N TYR A 130 13.69 2.44 10.78
CA TYR A 130 12.23 2.40 10.93
C TYR A 130 11.82 1.75 12.26
N LYS A 131 10.88 2.39 12.98
CA LYS A 131 10.31 1.87 14.23
C LYS A 131 9.20 0.86 13.94
N LEU A 132 9.59 -0.38 13.66
CA LEU A 132 8.69 -1.42 13.19
C LEU A 132 8.65 -2.62 14.14
N ALA A 133 7.45 -3.01 14.55
CA ALA A 133 7.20 -4.24 15.30
C ALA A 133 6.60 -5.31 14.37
N ASN A 134 7.11 -6.54 14.45
CA ASN A 134 6.54 -7.70 13.75
C ASN A 134 5.75 -8.56 14.72
N VAL A 135 4.44 -8.71 14.48
CA VAL A 135 3.52 -9.51 15.28
C VAL A 135 3.14 -10.74 14.48
N ARG A 136 3.60 -11.90 14.96
CA ARG A 136 3.23 -13.19 14.38
C ARG A 136 1.82 -13.60 14.80
N VAL A 137 1.03 -14.04 13.83
CA VAL A 137 -0.38 -14.39 13.95
C VAL A 137 -0.59 -15.78 13.36
N SER A 138 -0.63 -16.81 14.20
CA SER A 138 -0.72 -18.20 13.71
C SER A 138 -2.13 -18.60 13.25
N ASP A 139 -3.16 -17.91 13.73
CA ASP A 139 -4.56 -18.14 13.35
C ASP A 139 -5.39 -16.85 13.50
N PRO A 140 -6.64 -16.83 12.97
CA PRO A 140 -7.50 -15.65 13.05
C PRO A 140 -7.88 -15.21 14.47
N GLU A 141 -8.03 -16.13 15.42
CA GLU A 141 -8.39 -15.82 16.81
C GLU A 141 -7.22 -15.13 17.52
N GLN A 142 -5.99 -15.57 17.22
CA GLN A 142 -4.78 -14.90 17.65
C GLN A 142 -4.69 -13.50 17.06
N LEU A 143 -5.10 -13.28 15.80
CA LEU A 143 -5.11 -11.92 15.24
C LEU A 143 -6.00 -11.00 16.08
N GLU A 144 -7.22 -11.45 16.37
CA GLU A 144 -8.18 -10.68 17.17
C GLU A 144 -7.62 -10.35 18.57
N LYS A 145 -7.01 -11.35 19.24
CA LYS A 145 -6.36 -11.16 20.54
C LYS A 145 -5.20 -10.16 20.45
N GLN A 146 -4.34 -10.29 19.45
CA GLN A 146 -3.18 -9.42 19.25
C GLN A 146 -3.60 -7.99 18.91
N VAL A 147 -4.55 -7.82 17.98
CA VAL A 147 -5.16 -6.53 17.69
C VAL A 147 -5.68 -5.92 18.98
N THR A 148 -6.51 -6.63 19.75
CA THR A 148 -7.07 -6.12 21.01
C THR A 148 -6.01 -5.71 22.02
N ALA A 149 -4.91 -6.47 22.13
CA ALA A 149 -3.79 -6.15 23.01
C ALA A 149 -3.03 -4.90 22.54
N PHE A 150 -2.70 -4.82 21.25
CA PHE A 150 -1.94 -3.72 20.66
C PHE A 150 -2.74 -2.42 20.57
N LEU A 151 -4.07 -2.47 20.59
CA LEU A 151 -4.94 -1.30 20.71
C LEU A 151 -4.66 -0.47 21.98
N ARG A 152 -4.00 -1.04 23.00
CA ARG A 152 -3.56 -0.33 24.22
C ARG A 152 -2.20 0.34 24.08
N GLY A 153 -1.48 0.06 22.99
CA GLY A 153 -0.09 0.48 22.76
C GLY A 153 0.09 1.94 22.34
N GLY A 154 -0.98 2.75 22.29
CA GLY A 154 -0.92 4.11 21.74
C GLY A 154 -0.89 4.13 20.22
N SER A 155 -0.67 5.32 19.64
CA SER A 155 -0.79 5.57 18.20
C SER A 155 0.24 4.78 17.37
N SER A 156 -0.22 4.14 16.30
CA SER A 156 0.62 3.39 15.37
C SER A 156 -0.06 3.16 14.03
N TYR A 157 0.74 2.96 12.99
CA TYR A 157 0.26 2.52 11.68
C TYR A 157 0.26 1.01 11.65
N TRP A 158 -0.86 0.41 11.29
CA TRP A 158 -1.03 -1.04 11.29
C TRP A 158 -1.01 -1.58 9.88
N LEU A 159 -0.13 -2.53 9.62
CA LEU A 159 -0.02 -3.21 8.34
C LEU A 159 -0.42 -4.67 8.54
N ILE A 160 -1.61 -5.05 8.06
CA ILE A 160 -2.12 -6.42 8.20
C ILE A 160 -1.99 -7.10 6.84
N THR A 161 -1.03 -8.02 6.73
CA THR A 161 -0.66 -8.59 5.42
C THR A 161 -1.73 -9.44 4.79
N GLU A 162 -2.59 -10.06 5.59
CA GLU A 162 -3.79 -10.71 5.07
C GLU A 162 -4.89 -10.83 6.13
N VAL A 163 -6.13 -10.55 5.72
CA VAL A 163 -7.33 -10.80 6.51
C VAL A 163 -8.26 -11.74 5.74
N ARG A 164 -8.53 -12.92 6.30
CA ARG A 164 -9.32 -13.98 5.62
C ARG A 164 -10.61 -14.38 6.34
N ALA A 165 -10.60 -14.41 7.68
CA ALA A 165 -11.73 -14.88 8.48
C ALA A 165 -12.54 -13.72 9.07
N ALA A 166 -13.78 -13.99 9.47
CA ALA A 166 -14.71 -12.98 9.97
C ALA A 166 -14.16 -12.24 11.20
N GLU A 167 -13.53 -12.95 12.12
CA GLU A 167 -12.91 -12.43 13.35
C GLU A 167 -11.73 -11.50 13.01
N ALA A 168 -10.87 -11.94 12.09
CA ALA A 168 -9.73 -11.17 11.59
C ALA A 168 -10.17 -9.87 10.92
N VAL A 169 -11.20 -9.94 10.06
CA VAL A 169 -11.78 -8.78 9.40
C VAL A 169 -12.43 -7.85 10.43
N ARG A 170 -13.19 -8.38 11.39
CA ARG A 170 -13.80 -7.58 12.47
C ARG A 170 -12.74 -6.84 13.29
N ALA A 171 -11.65 -7.50 13.64
CA ALA A 171 -10.54 -6.89 14.36
C ALA A 171 -9.88 -5.76 13.55
N ALA A 172 -9.60 -6.00 12.27
CA ALA A 172 -9.03 -4.99 11.38
C ALA A 172 -9.95 -3.77 11.19
N LEU A 173 -11.25 -4.00 10.97
CA LEU A 173 -12.24 -2.92 10.84
C LEU A 173 -12.45 -2.18 12.16
N GLY A 174 -12.45 -2.88 13.29
CA GLY A 174 -12.53 -2.25 14.62
C GLY A 174 -11.32 -1.38 14.95
N ALA A 175 -10.13 -1.77 14.47
CA ALA A 175 -8.95 -0.91 14.53
C ALA A 175 -9.07 0.29 13.59
N ALA A 176 -9.52 0.09 12.35
CA ALA A 176 -9.72 1.15 11.35
C ALA A 176 -10.77 2.18 11.78
N ALA A 177 -11.76 1.79 12.60
CA ALA A 177 -12.76 2.69 13.19
C ALA A 177 -12.14 3.80 14.05
N ARG A 178 -10.89 3.64 14.52
CA ARG A 178 -10.15 4.64 15.31
C ARG A 178 -9.34 5.58 14.41
N GLN A 179 -9.99 6.09 13.36
CA GLN A 179 -9.42 7.01 12.37
C GLN A 179 -8.49 8.06 13.00
N GLY A 180 -7.33 8.29 12.38
CA GLY A 180 -6.31 9.22 12.89
C GLY A 180 -5.30 8.59 13.85
N SER A 181 -5.75 7.82 14.84
CA SER A 181 -4.84 7.24 15.86
C SER A 181 -4.30 5.87 15.50
N GLN A 182 -5.01 5.11 14.67
CA GLN A 182 -4.62 3.79 14.21
C GLN A 182 -4.94 3.63 12.72
N PRO A 183 -4.19 4.25 11.80
CA PRO A 183 -4.40 4.04 10.37
C PRO A 183 -4.08 2.59 10.04
N VAL A 184 -5.04 1.87 9.45
CA VAL A 184 -4.90 0.45 9.09
C VAL A 184 -4.75 0.31 7.59
N VAL A 185 -3.71 -0.39 7.14
CA VAL A 185 -3.60 -0.91 5.78
C VAL A 185 -3.68 -2.43 5.84
N ALA A 186 -4.75 -3.00 5.29
CA ALA A 186 -4.97 -4.44 5.29
C ALA A 186 -5.04 -4.98 3.86
N SER A 187 -4.53 -6.19 3.63
CA SER A 187 -4.70 -6.89 2.36
C SER A 187 -5.83 -7.92 2.45
N PHE A 188 -6.69 -7.98 1.43
CA PHE A 188 -7.88 -8.83 1.41
C PHE A 188 -8.06 -9.46 0.03
N HIS A 189 -8.47 -10.73 -0.04
CA HIS A 189 -8.71 -11.40 -1.31
C HIS A 189 -10.12 -11.09 -1.82
N ALA A 190 -10.22 -10.20 -2.81
CA ALA A 190 -11.43 -9.95 -3.59
C ALA A 190 -11.04 -9.44 -4.99
N ARG A 191 -11.81 -9.78 -6.03
CA ARG A 191 -11.61 -9.31 -7.41
C ARG A 191 -12.16 -7.91 -7.63
N SER A 192 -13.12 -7.49 -6.81
CA SER A 192 -13.73 -6.16 -6.88
C SER A 192 -14.14 -5.65 -5.51
N LYS A 193 -14.37 -4.34 -5.40
CA LYS A 193 -14.91 -3.69 -4.19
C LYS A 193 -16.30 -4.20 -3.82
N THR A 194 -17.11 -4.58 -4.81
CA THR A 194 -18.42 -5.21 -4.62
C THR A 194 -18.29 -6.61 -4.04
N GLU A 195 -17.41 -7.46 -4.60
CA GLU A 195 -17.17 -8.80 -4.06
C GLU A 195 -16.61 -8.72 -2.63
N MET A 196 -15.74 -7.75 -2.34
CA MET A 196 -15.27 -7.50 -0.98
C MET A 196 -16.42 -7.19 -0.02
N PHE A 197 -17.37 -6.35 -0.43
CA PHE A 197 -18.56 -6.05 0.38
C PHE A 197 -19.41 -7.32 0.61
N ASP A 198 -19.69 -8.09 -0.44
CA ASP A 198 -20.46 -9.33 -0.33
C ASP A 198 -19.79 -10.35 0.59
N LEU A 199 -18.47 -10.52 0.47
CA LEU A 199 -17.72 -11.42 1.35
C LEU A 199 -17.79 -10.98 2.81
N ILE A 200 -17.60 -9.69 3.09
CA ILE A 200 -17.58 -9.18 4.47
C ILE A 200 -18.98 -9.17 5.09
N VAL A 201 -19.99 -8.71 4.37
CA VAL A 201 -21.32 -8.46 4.93
C VAL A 201 -22.21 -9.68 4.79
N HIS A 202 -22.30 -10.26 3.60
CA HIS A 202 -23.25 -11.34 3.32
C HIS A 202 -22.70 -12.72 3.66
N ILE A 203 -21.40 -12.98 3.41
CA ILE A 203 -20.79 -14.29 3.66
C ILE A 203 -20.24 -14.39 5.10
N MET A 204 -19.44 -13.42 5.54
CA MET A 204 -18.88 -13.40 6.89
C MET A 204 -19.88 -12.90 7.95
N GLY A 205 -21.00 -12.32 7.54
CA GLY A 205 -22.08 -11.91 8.44
C GLY A 205 -21.77 -10.66 9.28
N LEU A 206 -20.84 -9.80 8.85
CA LEU A 206 -20.60 -8.52 9.54
C LEU A 206 -21.70 -7.52 9.20
N HIS A 207 -22.08 -6.70 10.17
CA HIS A 207 -23.07 -5.64 9.94
C HIS A 207 -22.57 -4.63 8.90
N GLN A 208 -23.39 -4.25 7.92
CA GLN A 208 -23.00 -3.39 6.79
C GLN A 208 -22.35 -2.06 7.22
N ALA A 209 -22.78 -1.49 8.35
CA ALA A 209 -22.18 -0.27 8.91
C ALA A 209 -20.68 -0.38 9.19
N THR A 210 -20.15 -1.59 9.46
CA THR A 210 -18.71 -1.80 9.69
C THR A 210 -17.87 -1.53 8.43
N PHE A 211 -18.45 -1.70 7.24
CA PHE A 211 -17.77 -1.41 5.97
C PHE A 211 -17.44 0.07 5.83
N LYS A 212 -18.17 0.96 6.53
CA LYS A 212 -17.91 2.41 6.56
C LYS A 212 -16.60 2.78 7.27
N TYR A 213 -15.96 1.86 8.00
CA TYR A 213 -14.65 2.11 8.61
C TYR A 213 -13.48 2.00 7.62
N ILE A 214 -13.72 1.48 6.42
CA ILE A 214 -12.75 1.50 5.33
C ILE A 214 -12.81 2.88 4.67
N ASP A 215 -11.69 3.56 4.53
CA ASP A 215 -11.64 4.86 3.83
C ASP A 215 -11.34 4.68 2.36
N PHE A 216 -10.32 3.89 2.03
CA PHE A 216 -9.92 3.63 0.65
C PHE A 216 -9.87 2.13 0.34
N ILE A 217 -10.27 1.78 -0.88
CA ILE A 217 -10.06 0.45 -1.46
C ILE A 217 -9.11 0.60 -2.65
N ILE A 218 -8.03 -0.17 -2.64
CA ILE A 218 -6.96 -0.14 -3.63
C ILE A 218 -6.99 -1.47 -4.37
N SER A 219 -7.54 -1.46 -5.57
CA SER A 219 -7.75 -2.67 -6.36
C SER A 219 -6.51 -2.98 -7.19
N THR A 220 -5.97 -4.18 -7.03
CA THR A 220 -4.78 -4.67 -7.76
C THR A 220 -5.14 -5.78 -8.73
N ALA A 221 -4.51 -5.78 -9.90
CA ALA A 221 -4.72 -6.81 -10.92
C ALA A 221 -3.40 -7.25 -11.57
N ARG A 222 -3.43 -8.44 -12.16
CA ARG A 222 -2.33 -9.07 -12.89
C ARG A 222 -2.73 -9.24 -14.34
N PHE A 223 -1.90 -8.75 -15.26
CA PHE A 223 -2.15 -8.87 -16.70
C PHE A 223 -1.04 -9.67 -17.37
N SER A 224 -1.42 -10.52 -18.32
CA SER A 224 -0.48 -11.18 -19.22
C SER A 224 -0.23 -10.27 -20.42
N THR A 225 1.04 -10.04 -20.75
CA THR A 225 1.47 -9.28 -21.93
C THR A 225 2.46 -10.11 -22.74
N PRO A 226 2.73 -9.76 -24.01
CA PRO A 226 3.77 -10.44 -24.79
C PRO A 226 5.17 -10.39 -24.16
N ARG A 227 5.43 -9.40 -23.28
CA ARG A 227 6.70 -9.23 -22.55
C ARG A 227 6.70 -9.89 -21.17
N GLY A 228 5.66 -10.65 -20.85
CA GLY A 228 5.47 -11.31 -19.56
C GLY A 228 4.37 -10.69 -18.73
N THR A 229 4.39 -10.97 -17.43
CA THR A 229 3.32 -10.59 -16.52
C THR A 229 3.58 -9.21 -15.90
N ILE A 230 2.60 -8.31 -16.04
CA ILE A 230 2.60 -7.02 -15.34
C ILE A 230 1.55 -7.02 -14.22
N ARG A 231 1.74 -6.16 -13.23
CA ARG A 231 0.83 -5.96 -12.11
C ARG A 231 0.52 -4.47 -12.01
N ARG A 232 -0.75 -4.13 -11.80
CA ARG A 232 -1.22 -2.73 -11.79
C ARG A 232 -2.20 -2.52 -10.66
N ILE A 233 -2.20 -1.32 -10.10
CA ILE A 233 -3.39 -0.82 -9.41
C ILE A 233 -4.36 -0.39 -10.50
N VAL A 234 -5.57 -0.95 -10.47
CA VAL A 234 -6.61 -0.69 -11.48
C VAL A 234 -7.64 0.33 -11.01
N GLU A 235 -7.74 0.54 -9.71
CA GLU A 235 -8.66 1.51 -9.14
C GLU A 235 -8.20 1.89 -7.72
N ILE A 236 -8.35 3.17 -7.38
CA ILE A 236 -8.31 3.65 -6.01
C ILE A 236 -9.64 4.34 -5.75
N SER A 237 -10.46 3.75 -4.88
CA SER A 237 -11.80 4.23 -4.55
C SER A 237 -11.88 4.68 -3.10
N GLU A 238 -12.42 5.86 -2.85
CA GLU A 238 -12.93 6.24 -1.53
C GLU A 238 -14.25 5.52 -1.27
N VAL A 239 -14.43 4.96 -0.07
CA VAL A 239 -15.73 4.47 0.40
C VAL A 239 -16.47 5.63 1.04
N LEU A 240 -17.53 6.09 0.38
CA LEU A 240 -18.39 7.16 0.91
C LEU A 240 -19.11 6.65 2.17
N LYS A 241 -19.46 7.55 3.09
CA LYS A 241 -20.04 7.18 4.39
C LYS A 241 -21.57 7.27 4.40
N GLU A 242 -22.14 8.07 3.49
CA GLU A 242 -23.57 8.29 3.35
C GLU A 242 -24.22 7.30 2.36
N TRP A 243 -24.57 6.13 2.88
CA TRP A 243 -25.34 5.10 2.18
C TRP A 243 -26.09 4.21 3.18
N LYS A 244 -27.16 3.56 2.70
CA LYS A 244 -28.03 2.69 3.51
C LYS A 244 -27.69 1.22 3.29
N ASP A 245 -28.01 0.69 2.11
CA ASP A 245 -27.97 -0.76 1.84
C ASP A 245 -26.65 -1.19 1.20
N GLU A 246 -26.23 -0.51 0.12
CA GLU A 246 -24.99 -0.81 -0.61
C GLU A 246 -23.99 0.36 -0.53
N PRO A 247 -22.68 0.05 -0.48
CA PRO A 247 -21.63 1.05 -0.42
C PRO A 247 -21.56 1.88 -1.70
N ARG A 248 -21.41 3.19 -1.52
CA ARG A 248 -21.11 4.12 -2.60
C ARG A 248 -19.63 4.47 -2.60
N TYR A 249 -19.10 4.73 -3.79
CA TYR A 249 -17.69 5.00 -3.97
C TYR A 249 -17.45 6.29 -4.74
N SER A 250 -16.31 6.93 -4.46
CA SER A 250 -15.74 7.92 -5.36
C SER A 250 -14.41 7.41 -5.91
N GLU A 251 -14.38 7.11 -7.22
CA GLU A 251 -13.19 6.63 -7.90
C GLU A 251 -12.15 7.76 -8.05
N MET A 252 -11.23 7.86 -7.10
CA MET A 252 -10.15 8.85 -7.12
C MET A 252 -9.23 8.64 -8.32
N PHE A 253 -8.86 7.38 -8.56
CA PHE A 253 -8.03 6.98 -9.69
C PHE A 253 -8.62 5.76 -10.38
N VAL A 254 -8.52 5.76 -11.71
CA VAL A 254 -8.96 4.66 -12.56
C VAL A 254 -7.89 4.32 -13.58
N ASP A 255 -7.98 3.11 -14.07
CA ASP A 255 -7.00 2.60 -14.98
C ASP A 255 -7.25 2.98 -16.45
N ASP A 256 -6.34 3.82 -16.95
CA ASP A 256 -5.94 4.03 -18.33
C ASP A 256 -5.41 2.79 -19.07
N ARG A 257 -6.18 1.73 -19.33
CA ARG A 257 -5.64 0.50 -19.98
C ARG A 257 -5.04 0.74 -21.37
N ARG A 258 -5.50 1.73 -22.13
CA ARG A 258 -4.93 2.05 -23.46
C ARG A 258 -3.57 2.71 -23.31
N GLN A 259 -3.37 3.49 -22.25
CA GLN A 259 -2.12 4.19 -21.94
C GLN A 259 -1.23 3.45 -20.93
N ASP A 260 -1.67 2.30 -20.40
CA ASP A 260 -1.06 1.55 -19.30
C ASP A 260 -0.68 2.47 -18.11
N ARG A 261 -1.66 3.25 -17.65
CA ARG A 261 -1.45 4.33 -16.67
C ARG A 261 -2.63 4.48 -15.72
N LEU A 262 -2.35 4.63 -14.43
CA LEU A 262 -3.36 5.00 -13.44
C LEU A 262 -3.59 6.52 -13.46
N VAL A 263 -4.78 6.96 -13.84
CA VAL A 263 -5.13 8.37 -14.05
C VAL A 263 -6.13 8.87 -13.01
N SER A 264 -6.04 10.14 -12.63
CA SER A 264 -7.03 10.77 -11.77
C SER A 264 -8.40 10.83 -12.46
N SER A 265 -9.45 10.48 -11.72
CA SER A 265 -10.84 10.46 -12.22
C SER A 265 -11.70 11.46 -11.47
N LYS A 266 -11.98 11.21 -10.18
CA LYS A 266 -12.78 12.10 -9.32
C LYS A 266 -11.95 12.83 -8.26
N LEU A 267 -10.63 12.96 -8.47
CA LEU A 267 -9.73 13.61 -7.52
C LEU A 267 -9.62 15.13 -7.74
N LEU A 268 -9.39 15.57 -8.98
CA LEU A 268 -8.95 16.94 -9.29
C LEU A 268 -9.98 17.70 -10.14
N SER A 269 -10.06 19.00 -9.92
CA SER A 269 -10.78 19.96 -10.76
C SER A 269 -9.80 20.98 -11.33
N GLY A 270 -9.88 21.24 -12.64
CA GLY A 270 -8.98 22.16 -13.34
C GLY A 270 -8.92 21.92 -14.84
N PRO A 271 -8.00 22.60 -15.56
CA PRO A 271 -7.82 22.41 -16.99
C PRO A 271 -7.44 20.95 -17.33
N ARG A 272 -8.21 20.32 -18.24
CA ARG A 272 -8.03 18.89 -18.60
C ARG A 272 -6.61 18.54 -19.03
N GLU A 273 -5.97 19.38 -19.85
CA GLU A 273 -4.59 19.14 -20.30
C GLU A 273 -3.57 19.23 -19.18
N LEU A 274 -3.84 20.03 -18.14
CA LEU A 274 -2.97 20.10 -16.97
C LEU A 274 -3.11 18.84 -16.10
N ILE A 275 -4.34 18.37 -15.89
CA ILE A 275 -4.61 17.11 -15.17
C ILE A 275 -3.94 15.92 -15.86
N LYS A 276 -4.09 15.80 -17.20
CA LYS A 276 -3.40 14.75 -17.98
C LYS A 276 -1.88 14.78 -17.81
N ARG A 277 -1.29 15.97 -17.69
CA ARG A 277 0.16 16.13 -17.42
C ARG A 277 0.52 15.71 -16.00
N LEU A 278 -0.35 15.93 -15.01
CA LEU A 278 -0.17 15.47 -13.64
C LEU A 278 -0.27 13.95 -13.49
N ASP A 279 -1.06 13.29 -14.34
CA ASP A 279 -1.11 11.84 -14.40
C ASP A 279 0.15 11.20 -15.04
N SER A 280 1.06 12.01 -15.61
CA SER A 280 2.32 11.54 -16.20
C SER A 280 3.30 11.00 -15.16
N ARG A 281 4.21 10.13 -15.61
CA ARG A 281 5.38 9.71 -14.80
C ARG A 281 6.46 10.78 -14.73
N ASP A 282 6.56 11.60 -15.77
CA ASP A 282 7.50 12.72 -15.87
C ASP A 282 6.74 14.02 -15.59
N LEU A 283 7.02 14.61 -14.43
CA LEU A 283 6.51 15.89 -13.98
C LEU A 283 7.58 16.98 -14.04
N SER A 284 8.79 16.71 -14.55
CA SER A 284 9.94 17.63 -14.54
C SER A 284 9.65 19.00 -15.16
N LYS A 285 8.82 19.03 -16.21
CA LYS A 285 8.40 20.25 -16.92
C LYS A 285 7.23 21.01 -16.30
N LEU A 286 6.70 20.56 -15.17
CA LEU A 286 5.64 21.25 -14.43
C LEU A 286 6.23 22.10 -13.32
N ASP A 287 5.82 23.36 -13.28
CA ASP A 287 6.02 24.25 -12.15
C ASP A 287 4.85 24.05 -11.18
N MET A 288 5.13 23.44 -10.03
CA MET A 288 4.09 23.12 -9.04
C MET A 288 3.46 24.38 -8.43
N LYS A 289 4.17 25.51 -8.40
CA LYS A 289 3.61 26.78 -7.90
C LYS A 289 2.49 27.30 -8.80
N GLU A 290 2.65 27.15 -10.12
CA GLU A 290 1.62 27.54 -11.09
C GLU A 290 0.52 26.49 -11.23
N VAL A 291 0.82 25.21 -10.96
CA VAL A 291 -0.17 24.15 -10.96
C VAL A 291 -1.17 24.34 -9.82
N VAL A 292 -0.70 24.58 -8.58
CA VAL A 292 -1.55 24.70 -7.38
C VAL A 292 -2.57 25.83 -7.53
N LYS A 293 -2.26 26.91 -8.25
CA LYS A 293 -3.19 28.02 -8.54
C LYS A 293 -4.32 27.65 -9.50
N ARG A 294 -4.18 26.56 -10.25
CA ARG A 294 -5.05 26.20 -11.39
C ARG A 294 -5.79 24.88 -11.18
N VAL A 295 -5.46 24.15 -10.13
CA VAL A 295 -5.99 22.84 -9.82
C VAL A 295 -6.40 22.82 -8.35
N THR A 296 -7.61 22.37 -8.08
CA THR A 296 -8.12 22.11 -6.73
C THR A 296 -8.57 20.67 -6.62
N PHE A 297 -8.93 20.21 -5.43
CA PHE A 297 -9.72 18.98 -5.33
C PHE A 297 -11.07 19.15 -6.05
N LEU A 298 -11.56 18.06 -6.63
CA LEU A 298 -12.92 18.00 -7.13
C LEU A 298 -13.87 18.05 -5.92
N PRO A 299 -14.88 18.93 -5.91
CA PRO A 299 -15.75 19.07 -4.75
C PRO A 299 -16.73 17.88 -4.63
N PRO A 300 -17.18 17.53 -3.40
CA PRO A 300 -18.06 16.39 -3.15
C PRO A 300 -19.35 16.39 -3.99
N GLU A 301 -19.94 17.56 -4.24
CA GLU A 301 -21.19 17.72 -4.99
C GLU A 301 -21.04 17.30 -6.45
N ARG A 302 -19.79 17.31 -6.96
CA ARG A 302 -19.44 16.84 -8.30
C ARG A 302 -18.87 15.42 -8.31
N GLY A 303 -19.05 14.70 -7.20
CA GLY A 303 -18.57 13.33 -7.01
C GLY A 303 -17.15 13.25 -6.47
N GLY A 304 -16.54 14.34 -6.02
CA GLY A 304 -15.22 14.32 -5.39
C GLY A 304 -15.20 13.62 -4.02
N SER A 305 -14.05 13.71 -3.35
CA SER A 305 -13.84 13.12 -2.03
C SER A 305 -14.71 13.80 -0.96
N GLN A 306 -15.41 13.02 -0.13
CA GLN A 306 -16.08 13.53 1.07
C GLN A 306 -15.13 13.51 2.27
N LEU A 307 -14.20 12.55 2.27
CA LEU A 307 -13.26 12.34 3.35
C LEU A 307 -12.17 13.43 3.43
N ILE A 308 -11.61 13.87 2.30
CA ILE A 308 -10.49 14.84 2.30
C ILE A 308 -10.90 16.16 2.97
N PRO A 309 -11.99 16.85 2.58
CA PRO A 309 -12.42 18.07 3.26
C PRO A 309 -12.70 17.84 4.75
N ALA A 310 -13.31 16.70 5.11
CA ALA A 310 -13.61 16.36 6.49
C ALA A 310 -12.35 16.15 7.33
N LEU A 311 -11.33 15.49 6.79
CA LEU A 311 -10.03 15.28 7.45
C LEU A 311 -9.24 16.58 7.57
N CYS A 312 -9.17 17.37 6.50
CA CYS A 312 -8.53 18.68 6.50
C CYS A 312 -9.13 19.59 7.59
N LYS A 313 -10.47 19.69 7.64
CA LYS A 313 -11.17 20.43 8.69
C LYS A 313 -10.87 19.90 10.09
N ARG A 314 -10.91 18.57 10.29
CA ARG A 314 -10.66 17.93 11.59
C ARG A 314 -9.23 18.18 12.11
N LEU A 315 -8.26 18.24 11.20
CA LEU A 315 -6.84 18.40 11.52
C LEU A 315 -6.36 19.86 11.44
N ALA A 316 -7.26 20.80 11.13
CA ALA A 316 -6.93 22.21 10.86
C ALA A 316 -5.84 22.36 9.77
N ILE A 317 -5.94 21.54 8.72
CA ILE A 317 -5.09 21.61 7.52
C ILE A 317 -5.90 22.31 6.43
N ASP A 318 -5.31 23.29 5.76
CA ASP A 318 -5.91 23.93 4.60
C ASP A 318 -5.93 22.97 3.40
N GLU A 319 -7.03 22.93 2.64
CA GLU A 319 -7.17 21.99 1.51
C GLU A 319 -6.21 22.30 0.36
N GLU A 320 -5.93 23.58 0.10
CA GLU A 320 -4.96 23.99 -0.92
C GLU A 320 -3.54 23.62 -0.49
N ASP A 321 -3.22 23.81 0.79
CA ASP A 321 -1.96 23.38 1.39
C ASP A 321 -1.78 21.85 1.30
N PHE A 322 -2.81 21.08 1.62
CA PHE A 322 -2.79 19.61 1.50
C PHE A 322 -2.59 19.15 0.05
N LEU A 323 -3.28 19.79 -0.91
CA LEU A 323 -3.08 19.51 -2.32
C LEU A 323 -1.66 19.88 -2.77
N ALA A 324 -1.13 21.02 -2.33
CA ALA A 324 0.23 21.45 -2.65
C ALA A 324 1.28 20.47 -2.12
N ALA A 325 1.08 19.91 -0.92
CA ALA A 325 1.92 18.85 -0.39
C ALA A 325 1.90 17.59 -1.28
N ILE A 326 0.72 17.13 -1.71
CA ILE A 326 0.56 15.98 -2.61
C ILE A 326 1.27 16.21 -3.95
N LEU A 327 1.05 17.37 -4.57
CA LEU A 327 1.61 17.69 -5.89
C LEU A 327 3.14 17.86 -5.83
N THR A 328 3.65 18.46 -4.76
CA THR A 328 5.10 18.64 -4.56
C THR A 328 5.78 17.29 -4.29
N GLU A 329 5.17 16.42 -3.50
CA GLU A 329 5.69 15.07 -3.28
C GLU A 329 5.63 14.23 -4.57
N ALA A 330 4.57 14.39 -5.37
CA ALA A 330 4.49 13.74 -6.69
C ALA A 330 5.64 14.19 -7.60
N LYS A 331 5.98 15.48 -7.58
CA LYS A 331 7.15 16.01 -8.29
C LYS A 331 8.45 15.36 -7.78
N MET A 332 8.64 15.30 -6.46
CA MET A 332 9.82 14.67 -5.84
C MET A 332 9.98 13.20 -6.29
N LYS A 333 8.90 12.41 -6.24
CA LYS A 333 8.94 10.99 -6.66
C LYS A 333 9.18 10.83 -8.17
N SER A 334 8.66 11.76 -8.98
CA SER A 334 8.95 11.81 -10.42
C SER A 334 10.45 12.06 -10.69
N GLU A 335 11.08 12.97 -9.93
CA GLU A 335 12.51 13.26 -10.05
C GLU A 335 13.39 12.06 -9.62
N LEU A 336 12.99 11.30 -8.60
CA LEU A 336 13.65 10.02 -8.26
C LEU A 336 13.60 9.00 -9.39
N LEU A 337 12.43 8.85 -10.02
CA LEU A 337 12.25 7.96 -11.16
C LEU A 337 13.12 8.39 -12.36
N LEU A 338 13.16 9.70 -12.63
CA LEU A 338 13.99 10.25 -13.71
C LEU A 338 15.48 10.11 -13.42
N LEU A 339 15.91 10.25 -12.16
CA LEU A 339 17.30 10.02 -11.75
C LEU A 339 17.72 8.59 -12.07
N ALA A 340 16.95 7.60 -11.59
CA ALA A 340 17.22 6.18 -11.85
C ALA A 340 17.21 5.85 -13.35
N SER A 341 16.25 6.40 -14.10
CA SER A 341 16.17 6.17 -15.54
C SER A 341 17.34 6.81 -16.31
N LYS A 342 17.81 7.99 -15.92
CA LYS A 342 18.92 8.69 -16.58
C LYS A 342 20.27 8.09 -16.24
N SER A 343 20.46 7.63 -15.00
CA SER A 343 21.69 6.96 -14.57
C SER A 343 21.76 5.50 -15.03
N GLY A 344 20.60 4.89 -15.32
CA GLY A 344 20.50 3.45 -15.59
C GLY A 344 20.71 2.59 -14.33
N ASP A 345 20.71 3.20 -13.14
CA ASP A 345 20.93 2.51 -11.87
C ASP A 345 19.61 2.37 -11.08
N PRO A 346 19.05 1.15 -10.96
CA PRO A 346 17.83 0.93 -10.20
C PRO A 346 18.03 1.09 -8.68
N SER A 347 19.28 1.17 -8.18
CA SER A 347 19.58 1.32 -6.75
C SER A 347 18.98 2.61 -6.15
N TYR A 348 18.79 3.65 -6.98
CA TYR A 348 18.10 4.89 -6.61
C TYR A 348 16.63 4.69 -6.24
N LEU A 349 16.02 3.57 -6.62
CA LEU A 349 14.63 3.22 -6.30
C LEU A 349 14.55 2.23 -5.13
N GLU A 350 15.68 1.69 -4.67
CA GLU A 350 15.74 0.70 -3.60
C GLU A 350 15.73 1.35 -2.21
N LEU A 351 15.39 0.57 -1.18
CA LEU A 351 15.23 1.05 0.20
C LEU A 351 16.37 1.95 0.72
N PRO A 352 17.67 1.63 0.51
CA PRO A 352 18.75 2.44 1.08
C PRO A 352 18.74 3.89 0.55
N PHE A 353 18.54 4.08 -0.76
CA PHE A 353 18.48 5.42 -1.34
C PHE A 353 17.15 6.10 -1.02
N VAL A 354 16.03 5.39 -1.19
CA VAL A 354 14.69 5.92 -0.94
C VAL A 354 14.55 6.40 0.51
N SER A 355 15.06 5.66 1.49
CA SER A 355 15.03 6.07 2.90
C SER A 355 15.74 7.40 3.12
N ARG A 356 16.96 7.57 2.56
CA ARG A 356 17.70 8.84 2.67
C ARG A 356 16.98 9.99 1.96
N ALA A 357 16.49 9.73 0.75
CA ALA A 357 15.78 10.71 -0.06
C ALA A 357 14.48 11.20 0.60
N TYR A 358 13.69 10.27 1.14
CA TYR A 358 12.45 10.59 1.84
C TYR A 358 12.73 11.30 3.17
N ASN A 359 13.73 10.85 3.94
CA ASN A 359 14.11 11.52 5.19
C ASN A 359 14.55 12.97 4.94
N ALA A 360 15.36 13.22 3.91
CA ALA A 360 15.72 14.57 3.50
C ALA A 360 14.49 15.38 3.10
N TYR A 361 13.59 14.81 2.29
CA TYR A 361 12.36 15.49 1.85
C TYR A 361 11.46 15.86 3.02
N PHE A 362 11.11 14.91 3.89
CA PHE A 362 10.21 15.13 5.02
C PHE A 362 10.82 16.04 6.09
N TYR A 363 12.15 16.01 6.26
CA TYR A 363 12.84 16.99 7.10
C TYR A 363 12.64 18.40 6.56
N LEU A 364 12.89 18.62 5.27
CA LEU A 364 12.72 19.93 4.63
C LEU A 364 11.26 20.38 4.63
N LEU A 365 10.32 19.46 4.42
CA LEU A 365 8.89 19.70 4.50
C LEU A 365 8.51 20.24 5.88
N LYS A 366 8.99 19.62 6.96
CA LYS A 366 8.72 20.06 8.33
C LYS A 366 9.28 21.46 8.63
N GLN A 367 10.42 21.83 8.03
CA GLN A 367 11.07 23.12 8.28
C GLN A 367 10.48 24.26 7.46
N ASN A 368 10.04 23.97 6.24
CA ASN A 368 9.75 25.00 5.26
C ASN A 368 8.27 25.06 4.82
N ALA A 369 7.43 24.05 5.12
CA ALA A 369 6.00 24.13 4.80
C ALA A 369 5.35 25.35 5.49
N PRO A 370 4.45 26.09 4.81
CA PRO A 370 3.84 25.78 3.51
C PRO A 370 4.62 26.26 2.27
N ASN A 371 5.89 26.66 2.38
CA ASN A 371 6.73 27.03 1.23
C ASN A 371 7.28 25.80 0.50
N TYR A 372 6.41 25.11 -0.24
CA TYR A 372 6.74 23.89 -0.99
C TYR A 372 7.74 24.11 -2.11
N SER A 373 7.80 25.31 -2.71
CA SER A 373 8.81 25.62 -3.73
C SER A 373 10.20 25.55 -3.14
N LYS A 374 10.41 26.13 -1.94
CA LYS A 374 11.67 26.05 -1.22
C LYS A 374 12.00 24.61 -0.81
N VAL A 375 11.01 23.83 -0.34
CA VAL A 375 11.20 22.40 -0.02
C VAL A 375 11.76 21.65 -1.23
N LEU A 376 11.15 21.82 -2.40
CA LEU A 376 11.57 21.12 -3.61
C LEU A 376 12.93 21.59 -4.11
N GLU A 377 13.22 22.90 -4.08
CA GLU A 377 14.51 23.45 -4.48
C GLU A 377 15.67 22.94 -3.61
N GLU A 378 15.51 22.98 -2.28
CA GLU A 378 16.51 22.48 -1.33
C GLU A 378 16.68 20.96 -1.45
N TRP A 379 15.59 20.21 -1.64
CA TRP A 379 15.65 18.77 -1.84
C TRP A 379 16.33 18.39 -3.17
N LEU A 380 16.06 19.12 -4.26
CA LEU A 380 16.75 18.92 -5.54
C LEU A 380 18.24 19.26 -5.44
N SER A 381 18.60 20.27 -4.65
CA SER A 381 20.00 20.59 -4.34
C SER A 381 20.68 19.45 -3.56
N TRP A 382 19.98 18.87 -2.59
CA TRP A 382 20.44 17.67 -1.88
C TRP A 382 20.61 16.48 -2.84
N LEU A 383 19.63 16.23 -3.71
CA LEU A 383 19.64 15.11 -4.66
C LEU A 383 20.84 15.19 -5.62
N ARG A 384 21.20 16.39 -6.10
CA ARG A 384 22.35 16.59 -7.00
C ARG A 384 23.71 16.37 -6.34
N LYS A 385 23.78 16.42 -5.01
CA LYS A 385 25.02 16.22 -4.24
C LYS A 385 25.24 14.76 -3.81
N THR A 386 24.23 13.92 -3.99
CA THR A 386 24.22 12.50 -3.58
C THR A 386 24.52 11.63 -4.80
#